data_AF-A0A2V8DGA8-F1
#
_entry.id   AF-A0A2V8DGA8-F1
#
_cell.length_a   1.000
_cell.length_b   1.000
_cell.length_c   1.000
_cell.angle_alpha   90.00
_cell.angle_beta   90.00
_cell.angle_gamma   90.00
#
_symmetry.space_group_name_H-M   'P 1'
#
loop_
_entity.id
_entity.type
_entity.pdbx_description
1 polymer ?
#
loop_
_entity_poly.entity_id
_entity_poly.type
_entity_poly.pdbx_seq_one_letter_code
_entity_poly.pdbx_strand_id
1 'polypeptide(L)'
;MDPAGKEFGPDAYVFGNEMGEPITSVRIAWETARATAGLPDLQLRDLRHEAGSRFDEAGVSTNYVSKILGHANLSTTTRYLNIQRRGLHLAMEKLEANQALAAEQRKMKAEAEKQKNANRLHAADDSPPAFVSDVHTQPANKQLPS
;
A
#
# COMPACT_ATOMS: atom_id res chain seq x y z
N MET A 1 31.89 -1.87 22.54
CA MET A 1 33.24 -2.30 22.93
C MET A 1 33.42 -1.93 24.38
N ASP A 2 34.07 -2.78 25.15
CA ASP A 2 34.46 -2.46 26.53
C ASP A 2 35.57 -1.37 26.53
N PRO A 3 35.95 -0.79 27.69
CA PRO A 3 37.01 0.22 27.78
C PRO A 3 38.39 -0.30 27.33
N ALA A 4 38.55 -1.62 27.19
CA ALA A 4 39.74 -2.29 26.69
C ALA A 4 39.68 -2.57 25.17
N GLY A 5 38.63 -2.13 24.47
CA GLY A 5 38.46 -2.29 23.03
C GLY A 5 37.96 -3.67 22.58
N LYS A 6 37.52 -4.52 23.50
CA LYS A 6 36.94 -5.84 23.19
C LYS A 6 35.49 -5.69 22.73
N GLU A 7 35.11 -6.44 21.70
CA GLU A 7 33.71 -6.53 21.28
C GLU A 7 32.85 -7.19 22.36
N PHE A 8 31.64 -6.65 22.56
CA PHE A 8 30.69 -7.24 23.48
C PHE A 8 30.16 -8.56 22.91
N GLY A 9 29.98 -9.56 23.78
CA GLY A 9 29.42 -10.85 23.39
C GLY A 9 27.96 -10.75 22.93
N PRO A 10 27.41 -11.81 22.31
CA PRO A 10 26.04 -11.81 21.77
C PRO A 10 24.96 -11.60 22.84
N ASP A 11 25.27 -11.85 24.11
CA ASP A 11 24.37 -11.68 25.25
C ASP A 11 24.39 -10.25 25.83
N ALA A 12 25.20 -9.36 25.29
CA ALA A 12 25.29 -8.00 25.78
C ALA A 12 24.04 -7.18 25.42
N TYR A 13 23.65 -6.29 26.33
CA TYR A 13 22.49 -5.44 26.13
C TYR A 13 22.78 -4.36 25.07
N VAL A 14 21.80 -4.14 24.18
CA VAL A 14 21.83 -3.03 23.19
C VAL A 14 22.01 -1.67 23.89
N PHE A 15 21.39 -1.51 25.05
CA PHE A 15 21.57 -0.36 25.94
C PHE A 15 22.30 -0.81 27.21
N GLY A 16 23.56 -1.19 27.04
CA GLY A 16 24.44 -1.64 28.12
C GLY A 16 25.43 -0.55 28.57
N ASN A 17 25.97 -0.73 29.77
CA ASN A 17 27.13 0.03 30.25
C ASN A 17 28.42 -0.47 29.57
N GLU A 18 29.55 0.11 29.97
CA GLU A 18 30.88 -0.28 29.46
C GLU A 18 31.25 -1.75 29.71
N MET A 19 30.55 -2.43 30.62
CA MET A 19 30.72 -3.85 30.94
C MET A 19 29.70 -4.75 30.23
N GLY A 20 28.80 -4.19 29.41
CA GLY A 20 27.74 -4.92 28.72
C GLY A 20 26.52 -5.25 29.58
N GLU A 21 26.46 -4.72 30.81
CA GLU A 21 25.34 -4.90 31.75
C GLU A 21 24.23 -3.89 31.45
N PRO A 22 22.96 -4.17 31.81
CA PRO A 22 21.86 -3.29 31.46
C PRO A 22 21.95 -1.94 32.17
N ILE A 23 21.69 -0.85 31.45
CA ILE A 23 21.54 0.47 32.05
C ILE A 23 20.30 0.46 32.96
N THR A 24 20.50 0.84 34.23
CA THR A 24 19.43 0.85 35.24
C THR A 24 18.54 2.09 35.16
N SER A 25 19.06 3.20 34.63
CA SER A 25 18.32 4.46 34.51
C SER A 25 18.82 5.32 33.36
N VAL A 26 17.89 5.83 32.56
CA VAL A 26 18.15 6.81 31.50
C VAL A 26 17.92 8.25 31.97
N ARG A 27 17.55 8.45 33.23
CA ARG A 27 17.10 9.75 33.76
C ARG A 27 18.16 10.83 33.62
N ILE A 28 19.40 10.55 34.02
CA ILE A 28 20.49 11.54 33.98
C ILE A 28 20.78 11.94 32.53
N ALA A 29 20.93 10.96 31.64
CA ALA A 29 21.14 11.22 30.22
C ALA A 29 20.01 12.06 29.61
N TRP A 30 18.75 11.78 29.98
CA TRP A 30 17.60 12.57 29.56
C TRP A 30 17.62 13.99 30.10
N GLU A 31 17.88 14.17 31.40
CA GLU A 31 17.94 15.50 32.03
C GLU A 31 19.04 16.37 31.42
N THR A 32 20.22 15.79 31.15
CA THR A 32 21.30 16.46 30.44
C THR A 32 20.88 16.85 29.02
N ALA A 33 20.36 15.92 28.23
CA ALA A 33 19.92 16.20 26.86
C ALA A 33 18.84 17.30 26.81
N ARG A 34 17.89 17.24 27.74
CA ARG A 34 16.80 18.22 27.88
C ARG A 34 17.32 19.61 28.26
N ALA A 35 18.28 19.68 29.18
CA ALA A 35 18.91 20.94 29.58
C ALA A 35 19.71 21.56 28.41
N THR A 36 20.46 20.74 27.67
CA THR A 36 21.20 21.18 26.47
C THR A 36 20.26 21.68 25.37
N ALA A 37 19.09 21.07 25.22
CA ALA A 37 18.08 21.49 24.25
C ALA A 37 17.27 22.73 24.68
N GLY A 38 17.41 23.19 25.93
CA GLY A 38 16.64 24.33 26.44
C GLY A 38 15.15 24.05 26.65
N LEU A 39 14.77 22.79 26.88
CA LEU A 39 13.37 22.35 26.97
C LEU A 39 13.01 21.80 28.37
N PRO A 40 13.05 22.61 29.44
CA PRO A 40 12.98 22.12 30.83
C PRO A 40 11.70 21.34 31.17
N ASP A 41 10.59 21.63 30.49
CA ASP A 41 9.30 21.00 30.74
C ASP A 41 9.04 19.73 29.92
N LEU A 42 9.92 19.40 28.98
CA LEU A 42 9.77 18.23 28.12
C LEU A 42 9.98 16.93 28.90
N GLN A 43 8.99 16.03 28.88
CA GLN A 43 9.07 14.71 29.50
C GLN A 43 9.29 13.63 28.44
N LEU A 44 9.91 12.50 28.82
CA LEU A 44 10.09 11.35 27.91
C LEU A 44 8.77 10.82 27.34
N ARG A 45 7.66 10.93 28.09
CA ARG A 45 6.33 10.54 27.61
C ARG A 45 5.83 11.42 26.47
N ASP A 46 6.25 12.68 26.42
CA ASP A 46 5.83 13.62 25.38
C ASP A 46 6.43 13.25 24.04
N LEU A 47 7.62 12.64 24.02
CA LEU A 47 8.19 12.05 22.79
C LEU A 47 7.31 10.93 22.23
N ARG A 48 6.75 10.08 23.11
CA ARG A 48 5.80 9.04 22.70
C ARG A 48 4.48 9.66 22.22
N HIS A 49 4.05 10.76 22.83
CA HIS A 49 2.88 11.51 22.37
C HIS A 49 3.09 12.12 20.98
N GLU A 50 4.25 12.75 20.75
CA GLU A 50 4.64 13.32 19.46
C GLU A 50 4.71 12.25 18.37
N ALA A 51 5.31 11.09 18.66
CA ALA A 51 5.34 9.97 17.72
C ALA A 51 3.93 9.52 17.32
N GLY A 52 3.01 9.43 18.29
CA GLY A 52 1.60 9.13 18.03
C GLY A 52 0.93 10.18 17.13
N SER A 53 1.17 11.46 17.39
CA SER A 53 0.66 12.56 16.55
C SER A 53 1.15 12.44 15.11
N ARG A 54 2.45 12.18 14.92
CA ARG A 54 3.04 12.03 13.58
C ARG A 54 2.47 10.85 12.81
N PHE A 55 2.23 9.72 13.47
CA PHE A 55 1.59 8.57 12.82
C PHE A 55 0.13 8.87 12.43
N ASP A 56 -0.61 9.57 13.29
CA ASP A 56 -1.97 9.99 12.99
C ASP A 56 -2.02 10.98 11.81
N GLU A 57 -1.10 11.96 11.80
CA GLU A 57 -0.94 12.91 10.70
C GLU A 57 -0.57 12.24 9.37
N ALA A 58 0.18 11.13 9.43
CA ALA A 58 0.48 10.29 8.27
C ALA A 58 -0.71 9.41 7.82
N GLY A 59 -1.83 9.46 8.54
CA GLY A 59 -3.04 8.70 8.24
C GLY A 59 -2.95 7.22 8.64
N VAL A 60 -2.04 6.86 9.55
CA VAL A 60 -1.96 5.51 10.09
C VAL A 60 -3.15 5.26 11.00
N SER A 61 -3.91 4.19 10.74
CA SER A 61 -5.05 3.84 11.58
C SER A 61 -4.62 3.60 13.03
N THR A 62 -5.43 4.10 13.96
CA THR A 62 -5.21 4.04 15.41
C THR A 62 -4.85 2.65 15.94
N ASN A 63 -5.41 1.60 15.33
CA ASN A 63 -5.10 0.21 15.69
C ASN A 63 -3.63 -0.16 15.43
N TYR A 64 -3.05 0.35 14.35
CA TYR A 64 -1.64 0.14 14.03
C TYR A 64 -0.74 1.05 14.87
N VAL A 65 -1.13 2.31 15.10
CA VAL A 65 -0.39 3.22 15.99
C VAL A 65 -0.30 2.64 17.41
N SER A 66 -1.39 2.10 17.94
CA SER A 66 -1.41 1.44 19.25
C SER A 66 -0.44 0.25 19.33
N LYS A 67 -0.39 -0.58 18.28
CA LYS A 67 0.56 -1.70 18.17
C LYS A 67 2.01 -1.23 18.06
N ILE A 68 2.28 -0.21 17.25
CA ILE A 68 3.63 0.35 17.06
C ILE A 68 4.17 0.95 18.37
N LEU A 69 3.32 1.65 19.13
CA LEU A 69 3.71 2.28 20.39
C LEU A 69 3.68 1.33 21.59
N GLY A 70 3.23 0.08 21.41
CA GLY A 70 3.27 -0.97 22.43
C GLY A 70 2.41 -0.71 23.66
N HIS A 71 1.29 0.02 23.52
CA HIS A 71 0.43 0.31 24.68
C HIS A 71 -0.32 -0.95 25.13
N ALA A 72 -0.08 -1.41 26.36
CA ALA A 72 -0.91 -2.40 27.04
C ALA A 72 -2.29 -1.84 27.45
N ASN A 73 -2.50 -0.52 27.36
CA ASN A 73 -3.75 0.13 27.78
C ASN A 73 -4.18 1.21 26.77
N LEU A 74 -5.35 1.03 26.17
CA LEU A 74 -5.93 1.87 25.11
C LEU A 74 -6.30 3.29 25.60
N SER A 75 -6.35 3.49 26.92
CA SER A 75 -6.81 4.74 27.58
C SER A 75 -5.95 5.97 27.24
N THR A 76 -4.64 5.81 27.01
CA THR A 76 -3.77 6.92 26.55
C THR A 76 -3.98 7.27 25.09
N THR A 77 -4.63 6.39 24.32
CA THR A 77 -4.83 6.57 22.87
C THR A 77 -5.99 7.52 22.57
N THR A 78 -6.96 7.64 23.48
CA THR A 78 -8.15 8.49 23.33
C THR A 78 -7.80 9.98 23.08
N ARG A 79 -6.67 10.47 23.58
CA ARG A 79 -6.21 11.85 23.31
C ARG A 79 -5.79 12.07 21.85
N TYR A 80 -5.28 11.04 21.17
CA TYR A 80 -4.90 11.14 19.75
C TYR A 80 -6.12 11.25 18.83
N LEU A 81 -7.30 10.77 19.27
CA LEU A 81 -8.53 10.80 18.47
C LEU A 81 -8.99 12.22 18.13
N ASN A 82 -8.60 13.25 18.89
CA ASN A 82 -9.00 14.62 18.58
C ASN A 82 -8.35 15.19 17.31
N ILE A 83 -7.30 14.55 16.78
CA ILE A 83 -6.64 14.91 15.51
C ILE A 83 -7.35 14.22 14.30
N GLN A 84 -8.31 13.33 14.56
CA GLN A 84 -9.10 12.63 13.53
C GLN A 84 -9.87 13.53 12.57
N ARG A 85 -10.15 14.79 12.93
CA ARG A 85 -10.86 15.70 12.02
C ARG A 85 -10.10 15.92 10.70
N ARG A 86 -8.76 15.94 10.74
CA ARG A 86 -7.92 16.08 9.54
C ARG A 86 -7.79 14.75 8.80
N GLY A 87 -7.61 13.64 9.53
CA GLY A 87 -7.56 12.29 8.96
C GLY A 87 -8.84 11.88 8.24
N LEU A 88 -10.01 12.26 8.78
CA LEU A 88 -11.31 12.00 8.17
C LEU A 88 -11.48 12.75 6.84
N HIS A 89 -11.03 14.01 6.77
CA HIS A 89 -11.08 14.80 5.55
C HIS A 89 -10.21 14.19 4.45
N LEU A 90 -8.98 13.79 4.79
CA LEU A 90 -8.06 13.11 3.86
C LEU A 90 -8.60 11.73 3.42
N ALA A 91 -9.30 11.02 4.30
CA ALA A 91 -9.94 9.75 3.96
C ALA A 91 -11.11 9.94 3.00
N MET A 92 -11.91 10.99 3.17
CA MET A 92 -12.99 11.35 2.24
C MET A 92 -12.43 11.74 0.87
N GLU A 93 -11.41 12.59 0.83
CA GLU A 93 -10.74 12.98 -0.43
C GLU A 93 -10.19 11.77 -1.20
N LYS A 94 -9.54 10.83 -0.49
CA LYS A 94 -9.06 9.57 -1.10
C LYS A 94 -10.21 8.69 -1.61
N LEU A 95 -11.34 8.64 -0.91
CA LEU A 95 -12.50 7.87 -1.34
C LEU A 95 -13.07 8.45 -2.64
N GLU A 96 -13.23 9.76 -2.71
CA GLU A 96 -13.72 10.47 -3.89
C GLU A 96 -12.80 10.27 -5.09
N ALA A 97 -11.48 10.42 -4.91
CA ALA A 97 -10.49 10.18 -5.96
C ALA A 97 -10.54 8.74 -6.50
N ASN A 98 -10.66 7.75 -5.61
CA ASN A 98 -10.76 6.35 -6.00
C ASN A 98 -12.05 6.04 -6.78
N GLN A 99 -13.16 6.68 -6.40
CA GLN A 99 -14.42 6.55 -7.13
C GLN A 99 -14.34 7.17 -8.52
N ALA A 100 -13.69 8.33 -8.66
CA ALA A 100 -13.47 8.98 -9.95
C ALA A 100 -12.61 8.12 -10.89
N LEU A 101 -11.48 7.59 -10.39
CA LEU A 101 -10.62 6.68 -11.15
C LEU A 101 -11.37 5.41 -11.59
N ALA A 102 -12.19 4.82 -10.70
CA ALA A 102 -12.99 3.65 -11.02
C ALA A 102 -14.05 3.95 -12.10
N ALA A 103 -14.64 5.16 -12.09
CA ALA A 103 -15.59 5.59 -13.10
C ALA A 103 -14.93 5.79 -14.47
N GLU A 104 -13.74 6.41 -14.51
CA GLU A 104 -12.95 6.55 -15.74
C GLU A 104 -12.55 5.20 -16.33
N GLN A 105 -12.06 4.28 -15.49
CA GLN A 105 -11.74 2.92 -15.92
C GLN A 105 -12.94 2.19 -16.51
N ARG A 106 -14.15 2.39 -15.95
CA ARG A 106 -15.38 1.82 -16.51
C ARG A 106 -15.71 2.41 -17.88
N LYS A 107 -15.57 3.72 -18.06
CA LYS A 107 -15.77 4.39 -19.36
C LYS A 107 -14.78 3.89 -20.41
N MET A 108 -13.49 3.87 -20.08
CA MET A 108 -12.44 3.38 -20.98
C MET A 108 -12.65 1.91 -21.38
N LYS A 109 -13.06 1.05 -20.44
CA LYS A 109 -13.39 -0.34 -20.76
C LYS A 109 -14.57 -0.46 -21.72
N ALA A 110 -15.63 0.32 -21.51
CA ALA A 110 -16.80 0.32 -22.38
C ALA A 110 -16.48 0.85 -23.80
N GLU A 111 -15.64 1.87 -23.92
CA GLU A 111 -15.18 2.39 -25.22
C GLU A 111 -14.27 1.39 -25.94
N ALA A 112 -13.33 0.75 -25.23
CA ALA A 112 -12.47 -0.28 -25.79
C ALA A 112 -13.28 -1.50 -26.29
N GLU A 113 -14.35 -1.87 -25.58
CA GLU A 113 -15.26 -2.95 -25.96
C GLU A 113 -16.09 -2.59 -27.20
N LYS A 114 -16.59 -1.35 -27.28
CA LYS A 114 -17.24 -0.83 -28.50
C LYS A 114 -16.29 -0.83 -29.69
N GLN A 115 -15.05 -0.38 -29.52
CA GLN A 115 -14.06 -0.33 -30.61
C GLN A 115 -13.69 -1.73 -31.09
N LYS A 116 -13.53 -2.70 -30.17
CA LYS A 116 -13.31 -4.11 -30.52
C LYS A 116 -14.48 -4.69 -31.31
N ASN A 117 -15.72 -4.37 -30.92
CA ASN A 117 -16.90 -4.86 -31.62
C ASN A 117 -17.03 -4.23 -33.03
N ALA A 118 -16.75 -2.94 -33.17
CA ALA A 118 -16.72 -2.25 -34.46
C ALA A 118 -15.66 -2.82 -35.40
N ASN A 119 -14.43 -3.06 -34.90
CA ASN A 119 -13.38 -3.70 -35.70
C ASN A 119 -13.74 -5.15 -36.11
N ARG A 120 -14.43 -5.90 -35.24
CA ARG A 120 -14.89 -7.25 -35.55
C ARG A 120 -15.97 -7.27 -36.65
N LEU A 121 -16.85 -6.27 -36.66
CA LEU A 121 -17.86 -6.11 -37.71
C LEU A 121 -17.21 -5.79 -39.06
N HIS A 122 -16.18 -4.92 -39.09
CA HIS A 122 -15.45 -4.63 -40.33
C HIS A 122 -14.62 -5.81 -40.85
N ALA A 123 -14.03 -6.63 -39.98
CA ALA A 123 -13.26 -7.80 -40.41
C ALA A 123 -14.12 -8.94 -41.02
N ALA A 124 -15.44 -8.92 -40.83
CA ALA A 124 -16.34 -9.93 -41.39
C ALA A 124 -16.78 -9.63 -42.84
N ASP A 125 -16.58 -8.40 -43.32
CA ASP A 125 -17.01 -7.93 -44.65
C ASP A 125 -15.93 -8.10 -45.74
N ASP A 126 -14.67 -8.33 -45.33
CA ASP A 126 -13.52 -8.50 -46.26
C ASP A 126 -13.28 -9.98 -46.64
N SER A 127 -14.34 -10.80 -46.66
CA SER A 127 -14.25 -12.16 -47.21
C SER A 127 -14.06 -12.06 -48.74
N PRO A 128 -12.98 -12.62 -49.32
CA PRO A 128 -12.76 -12.51 -50.75
C PRO A 128 -13.89 -13.21 -51.51
N PRO A 129 -14.43 -12.61 -52.59
CA PRO A 129 -15.59 -13.15 -53.27
C PRO A 129 -15.30 -14.55 -53.82
N ALA A 130 -16.19 -15.49 -53.50
CA ALA A 130 -16.07 -16.88 -53.95
C ALA A 130 -16.06 -16.95 -55.49
N PHE A 131 -14.93 -17.39 -56.05
CA PHE A 131 -14.80 -17.70 -57.47
C PHE A 131 -15.61 -18.96 -57.79
N VAL A 132 -16.79 -18.79 -58.38
CA VAL A 132 -17.61 -19.88 -58.92
C VAL A 132 -16.92 -20.46 -60.16
N SER A 133 -16.64 -21.76 -60.12
CA SER A 133 -16.10 -22.52 -61.27
C SER A 133 -17.23 -23.31 -61.92
N ASP A 134 -17.58 -22.95 -63.16
CA ASP A 134 -18.44 -23.74 -64.04
C ASP A 134 -17.71 -25.01 -64.48
N VAL A 135 -18.27 -26.19 -64.18
CA VAL A 135 -17.82 -27.46 -64.76
C VAL A 135 -18.90 -28.00 -65.71
N HIS A 136 -18.46 -28.10 -66.96
CA HIS A 136 -19.17 -28.51 -68.16
C HIS A 136 -19.60 -29.99 -68.14
N THR A 137 -20.84 -30.25 -68.53
CA THR A 137 -21.47 -31.58 -68.72
C THR A 137 -20.92 -32.32 -69.94
N GLN A 138 -20.65 -33.64 -69.82
CA GLN A 138 -20.68 -34.59 -70.93
C GLN A 138 -21.42 -35.88 -70.55
N PRO A 139 -22.25 -36.48 -71.43
CA PRO A 139 -22.97 -37.71 -71.15
C PRO A 139 -22.28 -38.95 -71.77
N ALA A 140 -22.29 -40.07 -71.06
CA ALA A 140 -21.90 -41.38 -71.60
C ALA A 140 -23.08 -42.36 -71.53
N ASN A 141 -23.28 -43.07 -72.64
CA ASN A 141 -24.45 -43.82 -73.03
C ASN A 141 -24.22 -45.34 -72.89
N LYS A 142 -25.33 -46.06 -72.66
CA LYS A 142 -25.65 -47.46 -73.03
C LYS A 142 -25.12 -48.67 -72.22
N GLN A 143 -26.13 -49.42 -71.74
CA GLN A 143 -26.40 -50.87 -71.88
C GLN A 143 -26.04 -51.85 -70.73
N LEU A 144 -27.12 -52.34 -70.09
CA LEU A 144 -27.37 -53.68 -69.51
C LEU A 144 -27.21 -54.80 -70.58
N PRO A 145 -27.14 -56.13 -70.29
CA PRO A 145 -27.81 -56.89 -69.20
C PRO A 145 -26.90 -58.01 -68.57
N SER A 146 -27.30 -58.96 -67.71
CA SER A 146 -28.55 -59.62 -67.30
C SER A 146 -28.50 -59.97 -65.82
#